data_AF-A0A0X3NNY1-F1
#
_entry.id   AF-A0A0X3NNY1-F1
#
_cell.length_a   1.000
_cell.length_b   1.000
_cell.length_c   1.000
_cell.angle_alpha   90.00
_cell.angle_beta   90.00
_cell.angle_gamma   90.00
#
_symmetry.space_group_name_H-M   'P 1'
#
loop_
_entity.id
_entity.type
_entity.pdbx_description
1 polymer ?
#
loop_
_entity_poly.entity_id
_entity_poly.type
_entity_poly.pdbx_seq_one_letter_code
_entity_poly.pdbx_strand_id
1 'polypeptide(L)'
;QPLPSQVLVLDSHASILITSPSKLLRAAEALKADFIFIYQNETTSDDSDEEAMRSLPRASDLFRGMFATTNLLKLAIPEVPSSPSPDYTQACLSSIKGMDSSVSVIVDSESKFFQLVTRDSERISTRYEGDIAYLQNEDTHNIPVVAVAAPDAKIQFNSLGNYLARAWSPEGGCHICDEEKLDLSTIPSSELPIVQLSIFINQPTPFLEVFFERIAKLNYPKDRIHLTTHCFFEQQQKYADAFNVTHGQSYRSVKVIDAKIFEDEKSAFEEAVSLCLSDETCSYLFYVDATVQFTEPETLRHLMAANRSVIAPMVTRRGKFWSSFWGDVSDDGGYVRSNDYFSIVERTKTGIWNVPLIGSALLMKRHAAAEITSSLGEEYYLYNAISGAALEKNIFLYVDNRIHFGHLTNPENTTLEHLHNDLWELFTNPLDWEERYIHPEYHKWVSDSVKLGDFEQPCPDVFWVPLMSETFCKQLVEEMEKFGQWSDGSNYDTRLEGGYENVPTRDIHMRQVGWEEHWLTILRTYVHPLQVKLFEGYSDKPWARMNFVVRYHPNEQPFLRNHHDAATYTLDMALNRAHIDYEGGGVRFKRYNCTLVDTRVGWPLIFPGRLTHLHEGLEVTSGIRYIFVTFVNP
;
A
#
# COMPACT_ATOMS: atom_id res chain seq x y z
N GLN A 1 44.35 -24.75 -21.82
CA GLN A 1 44.43 -24.64 -20.35
C GLN A 1 44.32 -26.03 -19.76
N PRO A 2 44.97 -26.36 -18.62
CA PRO A 2 44.70 -27.64 -17.95
C PRO A 2 43.21 -27.72 -17.62
N LEU A 3 42.64 -28.91 -17.74
CA LEU A 3 41.26 -29.16 -17.32
C LEU A 3 41.14 -28.85 -15.82
N PRO A 4 39.97 -28.35 -15.36
CA PRO A 4 39.72 -28.25 -13.93
C PRO A 4 39.88 -29.63 -13.29
N SER A 5 40.29 -29.68 -12.01
CA SER A 5 40.46 -30.93 -11.27
C SER A 5 39.14 -31.44 -10.68
N GLN A 6 38.16 -30.56 -10.51
CA GLN A 6 36.86 -30.80 -9.89
C GLN A 6 35.76 -30.17 -10.74
N VAL A 7 34.56 -30.76 -10.74
CA VAL A 7 33.35 -30.29 -11.44
C VAL A 7 32.19 -30.25 -10.47
N LEU A 8 31.41 -29.16 -10.49
CA LEU A 8 30.13 -29.04 -9.82
C LEU A 8 29.03 -28.95 -10.88
N VAL A 9 28.04 -29.83 -10.79
CA VAL A 9 26.88 -29.89 -11.68
C VAL A 9 25.64 -29.55 -10.86
N LEU A 10 24.91 -28.55 -11.33
CA LEU A 10 23.74 -27.96 -10.67
C LEU A 10 22.71 -27.53 -11.70
N ASP A 11 21.45 -27.49 -11.28
CA ASP A 11 20.39 -26.78 -12.00
C ASP A 11 20.53 -25.27 -11.76
N SER A 12 20.68 -24.49 -12.84
CA SER A 12 20.84 -23.04 -12.77
C SER A 12 19.60 -22.29 -12.30
N HIS A 13 18.40 -22.86 -12.43
CA HIS A 13 17.15 -22.23 -12.00
C HIS A 13 16.79 -22.58 -10.55
N ALA A 14 17.43 -23.59 -9.98
CA ALA A 14 17.08 -24.14 -8.68
C ALA A 14 18.27 -24.23 -7.71
N SER A 15 19.39 -23.55 -7.98
CA SER A 15 20.58 -23.64 -7.13
C SER A 15 21.21 -22.28 -6.81
N ILE A 16 21.65 -22.10 -5.55
CA ILE A 16 22.38 -20.92 -5.07
C ILE A 16 23.73 -21.39 -4.54
N LEU A 17 24.79 -20.82 -5.09
CA LEU A 17 26.14 -20.93 -4.53
C LEU A 17 26.25 -19.93 -3.37
N ILE A 18 26.32 -20.44 -2.15
CA ILE A 18 26.26 -19.61 -0.94
C ILE A 18 27.60 -18.93 -0.66
N THR A 19 28.70 -19.53 -1.11
CA THR A 19 30.05 -19.16 -0.71
C THR A 19 31.03 -19.08 -1.88
N SER A 20 32.24 -18.58 -1.60
CA SER A 20 33.31 -18.49 -2.59
C SER A 20 33.76 -19.88 -3.09
N PRO A 21 34.28 -19.99 -4.32
CA PRO A 21 34.83 -21.26 -4.83
C PRO A 21 35.89 -21.89 -3.91
N SER A 22 36.68 -21.09 -3.19
CA SER A 22 37.70 -21.58 -2.26
C SER A 22 37.11 -22.29 -1.02
N LYS A 23 36.02 -21.76 -0.45
CA LYS A 23 35.31 -22.36 0.68
C LYS A 23 34.57 -23.61 0.22
N LEU A 24 34.02 -23.60 -0.99
CA LEU A 24 33.38 -24.76 -1.62
C LEU A 24 34.36 -25.92 -1.79
N LEU A 25 35.55 -25.67 -2.34
CA LEU A 25 36.58 -26.72 -2.49
C LEU A 25 37.03 -27.30 -1.14
N ARG A 26 37.21 -26.45 -0.11
CA ARG A 26 37.55 -26.91 1.25
C ARG A 26 36.45 -27.79 1.86
N ALA A 27 35.18 -27.47 1.63
CA ALA A 27 34.06 -28.27 2.08
C ALA A 27 34.05 -29.66 1.40
N ALA A 28 34.34 -29.72 0.10
CA ALA A 28 34.48 -30.98 -0.63
C ALA A 28 35.68 -31.80 -0.12
N GLU A 29 36.85 -31.17 0.05
CA GLU A 29 38.06 -31.83 0.57
C GLU A 29 37.86 -32.43 1.96
N ALA A 30 37.07 -31.77 2.82
CA ALA A 30 36.77 -32.25 4.17
C ALA A 30 35.95 -33.56 4.17
N LEU A 31 35.13 -33.79 3.14
CA LEU A 31 34.35 -35.01 2.97
C LEU A 31 35.19 -36.19 2.45
N LYS A 32 36.38 -35.92 1.90
CA LYS A 32 37.30 -36.92 1.35
C LYS A 32 36.63 -37.87 0.33
N ALA A 33 35.73 -37.33 -0.48
CA ALA A 33 34.99 -38.06 -1.49
C ALA A 33 35.38 -37.59 -2.91
N ASP A 34 35.38 -38.54 -3.84
CA ASP A 34 35.57 -38.28 -5.26
C ASP A 34 34.28 -37.86 -5.96
N PHE A 35 33.14 -38.31 -5.43
CA PHE A 35 31.79 -37.92 -5.83
C PHE A 35 30.96 -37.57 -4.59
N ILE A 36 30.32 -36.41 -4.61
CA ILE A 36 29.37 -35.97 -3.58
C ILE A 36 28.05 -35.68 -4.28
N PHE A 37 26.99 -36.34 -3.85
CA PHE A 37 25.63 -36.15 -4.37
C PHE A 37 24.73 -35.52 -3.31
N ILE A 38 23.80 -34.67 -3.74
CA ILE A 38 22.74 -34.18 -2.87
C ILE A 38 21.83 -35.33 -2.41
N TYR A 39 21.44 -35.31 -1.14
CA TYR A 39 20.44 -36.24 -0.60
C TYR A 39 19.01 -35.75 -0.87
N GLN A 40 18.11 -36.65 -1.29
CA GLN A 40 16.68 -36.39 -1.47
C GLN A 40 15.85 -37.40 -0.68
N ASN A 41 14.87 -36.91 0.10
CA ASN A 41 14.11 -37.71 1.07
C ASN A 41 12.78 -38.27 0.51
N GLU A 42 12.52 -38.17 -0.80
CA GLU A 42 11.29 -38.69 -1.41
C GLU A 42 11.38 -40.21 -1.62
N THR A 43 11.05 -40.98 -0.60
CA THR A 43 10.71 -42.40 -0.73
C THR A 43 9.27 -42.54 -1.22
N THR A 44 9.09 -42.78 -2.51
CA THR A 44 7.85 -43.37 -3.05
C THR A 44 8.18 -44.58 -3.91
N SER A 45 8.53 -45.69 -3.26
CA SER A 45 8.20 -47.06 -3.71
C SER A 45 8.66 -48.07 -2.65
N ASP A 46 7.83 -49.08 -2.45
CA ASP A 46 8.08 -50.30 -1.67
C ASP A 46 9.33 -51.05 -2.13
N ASP A 47 10.53 -50.58 -1.78
CA ASP A 47 11.75 -51.37 -1.87
C ASP A 47 12.28 -51.66 -0.47
N SER A 48 12.08 -52.91 -0.07
CA SER A 48 12.33 -53.50 1.24
C SER A 48 13.82 -53.74 1.54
N ASP A 49 14.71 -52.81 1.19
CA ASP A 49 16.15 -52.92 1.45
C ASP A 49 16.69 -51.64 2.13
N GLU A 50 16.41 -51.50 3.43
CA GLU A 50 16.93 -50.41 4.29
C GLU A 50 18.47 -50.35 4.34
N GLU A 51 19.16 -51.42 3.93
CA GLU A 51 20.63 -51.51 4.00
C GLU A 51 21.35 -51.10 2.70
N ALA A 52 20.63 -50.97 1.58
CA ALA A 52 21.17 -50.59 0.27
C ALA A 52 21.12 -49.07 -0.01
N MET A 53 20.44 -48.29 0.84
CA MET A 53 20.09 -46.87 0.63
C MET A 53 21.22 -45.83 0.81
N ARG A 54 22.50 -46.23 0.91
CA ARG A 54 23.57 -45.32 1.40
C ARG A 54 24.78 -45.04 0.50
N SER A 55 24.80 -45.46 -0.77
CA SER A 55 26.02 -45.28 -1.62
C SER A 55 25.86 -44.41 -2.87
N LEU A 56 24.67 -44.33 -3.49
CA LEU A 56 24.44 -43.61 -4.75
C LEU A 56 23.07 -42.94 -4.75
N PRO A 57 22.87 -41.81 -5.48
CA PRO A 57 21.56 -41.17 -5.60
C PRO A 57 20.62 -41.95 -6.52
N ARG A 58 19.33 -41.58 -6.55
CA ARG A 58 18.40 -42.05 -7.60
C ARG A 58 18.87 -41.56 -8.96
N ALA A 59 18.61 -42.32 -10.02
CA ALA A 59 18.99 -41.96 -11.40
C ALA A 59 18.42 -40.59 -11.82
N SER A 60 17.18 -40.31 -11.44
CA SER A 60 16.51 -39.01 -11.68
C SER A 60 17.23 -37.83 -11.04
N ASP A 61 18.04 -38.06 -10.00
CA ASP A 61 18.62 -37.01 -9.17
C ASP A 61 20.10 -36.78 -9.47
N LEU A 62 20.70 -37.58 -10.37
CA LEU A 62 22.13 -37.56 -10.70
C LEU A 62 22.67 -36.15 -10.99
N PHE A 63 21.90 -35.32 -11.69
CA PHE A 63 22.29 -33.98 -12.11
C PHE A 63 21.65 -32.84 -11.31
N ARG A 64 20.87 -33.15 -10.26
CA ARG A 64 20.27 -32.12 -9.38
C ARG A 64 21.31 -31.43 -8.50
N GLY A 65 22.33 -32.17 -8.09
CA GLY A 65 23.45 -31.65 -7.32
C GLY A 65 24.55 -32.69 -7.20
N MET A 66 25.62 -32.51 -7.97
CA MET A 66 26.77 -33.40 -8.01
C MET A 66 28.06 -32.61 -7.99
N PHE A 67 28.98 -32.96 -7.09
CA PHE A 67 30.36 -32.53 -7.13
C PHE A 67 31.26 -33.74 -7.39
N ALA A 68 32.21 -33.64 -8.34
CA ALA A 68 33.01 -34.77 -8.75
C ALA A 68 34.42 -34.42 -9.23
N THR A 69 35.39 -35.32 -8.98
CA THR A 69 36.73 -35.25 -9.57
C THR A 69 36.65 -35.39 -11.09
N THR A 70 37.17 -34.41 -11.84
CA THR A 70 36.94 -34.29 -13.29
C THR A 70 37.38 -35.51 -14.09
N ASN A 71 38.51 -36.14 -13.75
CA ASN A 71 39.00 -37.31 -14.48
C ASN A 71 38.09 -38.53 -14.27
N LEU A 72 37.55 -38.71 -13.07
CA LEU A 72 36.63 -39.79 -12.75
C LEU A 72 35.25 -39.54 -13.38
N LEU A 73 34.77 -38.30 -13.33
CA LEU A 73 33.52 -37.93 -14.00
C LEU A 73 33.56 -38.22 -15.50
N LYS A 74 34.68 -37.93 -16.18
CA LYS A 74 34.85 -38.25 -17.61
C LYS A 74 34.85 -39.75 -17.92
N LEU A 75 35.32 -40.58 -16.98
CA LEU A 75 35.24 -42.03 -17.12
C LEU A 75 33.81 -42.53 -16.93
N ALA A 76 33.07 -41.96 -15.97
CA ALA A 76 31.68 -42.30 -15.73
C ALA A 76 30.74 -41.82 -16.84
N ILE A 77 30.95 -40.58 -17.29
CA ILE A 77 30.05 -39.80 -18.13
C ILE A 77 30.87 -39.15 -19.26
N PRO A 78 31.26 -39.93 -20.29
CA PRO A 78 32.15 -39.44 -21.35
C PRO A 78 31.48 -38.40 -22.27
N GLU A 79 30.17 -38.54 -22.52
CA GLU A 79 29.37 -37.62 -23.34
C GLU A 79 28.01 -37.41 -22.71
N VAL A 80 27.60 -36.15 -22.53
CA VAL A 80 26.27 -35.77 -22.01
C VAL A 80 25.36 -35.40 -23.18
N PRO A 81 24.25 -36.12 -23.41
CA PRO A 81 23.29 -35.77 -24.44
C PRO A 81 22.58 -34.45 -24.09
N SER A 82 22.02 -33.78 -25.10
CA SER A 82 21.25 -32.55 -24.89
C SER A 82 20.04 -32.72 -23.96
N SER A 83 19.49 -33.94 -23.87
CA SER A 83 18.46 -34.32 -22.91
C SER A 83 18.77 -35.72 -22.37
N PRO A 84 19.24 -35.85 -21.11
CA PRO A 84 19.49 -37.15 -20.49
C PRO A 84 18.20 -37.97 -20.37
N SER A 85 18.17 -39.18 -20.95
CA SER A 85 17.06 -40.12 -20.70
C SER A 85 17.21 -40.80 -19.34
N PRO A 86 16.13 -41.34 -18.74
CA PRO A 86 16.22 -42.15 -17.53
C PRO A 86 17.23 -43.30 -17.66
N ASP A 87 17.21 -44.02 -18.78
CA ASP A 87 18.16 -45.10 -19.08
C ASP A 87 19.61 -44.61 -19.11
N TYR A 88 19.84 -43.43 -19.67
CA TYR A 88 21.16 -42.82 -19.71
C TYR A 88 21.64 -42.47 -18.29
N THR A 89 20.79 -41.87 -17.46
CA THR A 89 21.14 -41.56 -16.07
C THR A 89 21.40 -42.81 -15.24
N GLN A 90 20.64 -43.89 -15.47
CA GLN A 90 20.86 -45.20 -14.84
C GLN A 90 22.18 -45.84 -15.30
N ALA A 91 22.53 -45.72 -16.58
CA ALA A 91 23.80 -46.19 -17.11
C ALA A 91 24.99 -45.43 -16.50
N CYS A 92 24.87 -44.11 -16.35
CA CYS A 92 25.89 -43.29 -15.68
C CYS A 92 26.10 -43.73 -14.23
N LEU A 93 25.02 -43.94 -13.46
CA LEU A 93 25.13 -44.46 -12.10
C LEU A 93 25.76 -45.85 -12.05
N SER A 94 25.41 -46.72 -12.99
CA SER A 94 26.01 -48.05 -13.09
C SER A 94 27.51 -47.99 -13.38
N SER A 95 27.94 -47.02 -14.19
CA SER A 95 29.35 -46.73 -14.49
C SER A 95 30.11 -46.26 -13.24
N ILE A 96 29.52 -45.36 -12.45
CA ILE A 96 30.08 -44.90 -11.17
C ILE A 96 30.17 -46.05 -10.17
N LYS A 97 29.11 -46.87 -10.05
CA LYS A 97 29.07 -48.05 -9.18
C LYS A 97 30.13 -49.10 -9.56
N GLY A 98 30.45 -49.19 -10.85
CA GLY A 98 31.44 -50.13 -11.39
C GLY A 98 32.89 -49.67 -11.27
N MET A 99 33.15 -48.49 -10.71
CA MET A 99 34.50 -47.99 -10.48
C MET A 99 35.25 -48.78 -9.40
N ASP A 100 36.58 -48.62 -9.37
CA ASP A 100 37.45 -49.23 -8.38
C ASP A 100 37.00 -48.85 -6.95
N SER A 101 37.12 -49.78 -5.99
CA SER A 101 36.70 -49.58 -4.60
C SER A 101 37.48 -48.48 -3.86
N SER A 102 38.59 -48.01 -4.43
CA SER A 102 39.31 -46.82 -3.95
C SER A 102 38.61 -45.49 -4.26
N VAL A 103 37.66 -45.47 -5.21
CA VAL A 103 36.86 -44.28 -5.54
C VAL A 103 35.78 -44.09 -4.47
N SER A 104 35.82 -42.95 -3.78
CA SER A 104 34.88 -42.66 -2.70
C SER A 104 33.64 -41.91 -3.21
N VAL A 105 32.46 -42.48 -2.96
CA VAL A 105 31.17 -41.86 -3.32
C VAL A 105 30.36 -41.63 -2.06
N ILE A 106 29.82 -40.41 -1.92
CA ILE A 106 28.98 -40.00 -0.79
C ILE A 106 27.67 -39.40 -1.30
N VAL A 107 26.57 -39.75 -0.65
CA VAL A 107 25.31 -39.01 -0.70
C VAL A 107 25.22 -38.18 0.58
N ASP A 108 25.16 -36.86 0.46
CA ASP A 108 25.27 -35.91 1.57
C ASP A 108 23.97 -35.80 2.38
N SER A 109 23.67 -36.84 3.17
CA SER A 109 22.46 -36.91 4.00
C SER A 109 22.51 -36.01 5.24
N GLU A 110 23.69 -35.48 5.59
CA GLU A 110 23.86 -34.60 6.75
C GLU A 110 23.96 -33.11 6.36
N SER A 111 23.81 -32.77 5.08
CA SER A 111 23.94 -31.41 4.54
C SER A 111 25.26 -30.72 4.89
N LYS A 112 26.37 -31.46 4.78
CA LYS A 112 27.73 -30.92 4.97
C LYS A 112 28.20 -30.07 3.80
N PHE A 113 27.65 -30.32 2.61
CA PHE A 113 28.01 -29.65 1.37
C PHE A 113 26.77 -29.08 0.66
N PHE A 114 25.76 -29.91 0.44
CA PHE A 114 24.50 -29.54 -0.20
C PHE A 114 23.37 -29.39 0.83
N GLN A 115 22.57 -28.34 0.68
CA GLN A 115 21.27 -28.24 1.34
C GLN A 115 20.17 -28.44 0.31
N LEU A 116 19.33 -29.46 0.51
CA LEU A 116 18.03 -29.51 -0.15
C LEU A 116 17.08 -28.55 0.57
N VAL A 117 16.55 -27.57 -0.15
CA VAL A 117 15.48 -26.69 0.34
C VAL A 117 14.17 -27.31 -0.10
N THR A 118 13.39 -27.76 0.87
CA THR A 118 12.03 -28.27 0.68
C THR A 118 11.01 -27.20 1.09
N ARG A 119 9.75 -27.43 0.72
CA ARG A 119 8.63 -26.57 1.13
C ARG A 119 8.51 -26.45 2.66
N ASP A 120 8.64 -27.56 3.38
CA ASP A 120 8.54 -27.62 4.86
C ASP A 120 9.89 -27.39 5.58
N SER A 121 10.84 -26.71 4.95
CA SER A 121 12.18 -26.46 5.51
C SER A 121 12.20 -25.45 6.67
N GLU A 122 11.33 -25.63 7.67
CA GLU A 122 11.31 -24.85 8.92
C GLU A 122 12.61 -24.99 9.72
N ARG A 123 13.42 -26.01 9.42
CA ARG A 123 14.68 -26.34 10.09
C ARG A 123 15.92 -25.84 9.36
N ILE A 124 15.75 -24.79 8.56
CA ILE A 124 16.82 -24.04 7.93
C ILE A 124 16.78 -22.62 8.47
N SER A 125 17.92 -22.10 8.93
CA SER A 125 18.03 -20.70 9.34
C SER A 125 19.07 -19.93 8.53
N THR A 126 18.75 -18.67 8.25
CA THR A 126 19.71 -17.70 7.72
C THR A 126 20.45 -17.05 8.88
N ARG A 127 21.77 -17.22 8.91
CA ARG A 127 22.69 -16.63 9.89
C ARG A 127 23.65 -15.67 9.18
N TYR A 128 24.39 -14.88 9.96
CA TYR A 128 25.24 -13.82 9.43
C TYR A 128 26.62 -13.85 10.08
N GLU A 129 27.65 -13.68 9.26
CA GLU A 129 29.03 -13.41 9.68
C GLU A 129 29.49 -12.14 8.95
N GLY A 130 29.48 -11.02 9.67
CA GLY A 130 29.71 -9.70 9.07
C GLY A 130 28.66 -9.35 8.02
N ASP A 131 29.11 -9.09 6.80
CA ASP A 131 28.27 -8.77 5.63
C ASP A 131 27.84 -10.01 4.81
N ILE A 132 28.12 -11.22 5.29
CA ILE A 132 27.82 -12.47 4.60
C ILE A 132 26.70 -13.22 5.33
N ALA A 133 25.60 -13.46 4.62
CA ALA A 133 24.59 -14.41 5.05
C ALA A 133 25.00 -15.84 4.68
N TYR A 134 24.80 -16.79 5.60
CA TYR A 134 24.98 -18.22 5.36
C TYR A 134 23.78 -19.02 5.87
N LEU A 135 23.64 -20.23 5.34
CA LEU A 135 22.57 -21.15 5.70
C LEU A 135 23.07 -22.12 6.78
N GLN A 136 22.27 -22.34 7.82
CA GLN A 136 22.53 -23.35 8.83
C GLN A 136 21.38 -24.36 8.83
N ASN A 137 21.74 -25.64 8.72
CA ASN A 137 20.80 -26.73 8.95
C ASN A 137 20.64 -26.92 10.46
N GLU A 138 19.43 -26.75 10.99
CA GLU A 138 19.19 -26.81 12.43
C GLU A 138 19.15 -28.23 12.99
N ASP A 139 18.93 -29.24 12.15
CA ASP A 139 18.93 -30.66 12.57
C ASP A 139 20.34 -31.22 12.67
N THR A 140 21.19 -30.92 11.70
CA THR A 140 22.56 -31.47 11.62
C THR A 140 23.61 -30.50 12.15
N HIS A 141 23.22 -29.24 12.38
CA HIS A 141 24.09 -28.11 12.74
C HIS A 141 25.19 -27.80 11.71
N ASN A 142 25.12 -28.37 10.51
CA ASN A 142 26.09 -28.13 9.45
C ASN A 142 25.81 -26.82 8.69
N ILE A 143 26.86 -26.27 8.09
CA ILE A 143 26.83 -25.05 7.26
C ILE A 143 27.12 -25.47 5.81
N PRO A 144 26.07 -25.80 5.03
CA PRO A 144 26.21 -26.18 3.64
C PRO A 144 26.71 -24.99 2.79
N VAL A 145 27.34 -25.32 1.66
CA VAL A 145 27.96 -24.34 0.76
C VAL A 145 27.18 -24.13 -0.54
N VAL A 146 26.24 -25.03 -0.84
CA VAL A 146 25.32 -24.96 -1.98
C VAL A 146 23.91 -25.27 -1.49
N ALA A 147 22.94 -24.42 -1.84
CA ALA A 147 21.53 -24.71 -1.64
C ALA A 147 20.89 -25.09 -2.99
N VAL A 148 20.03 -26.11 -2.98
CA VAL A 148 19.29 -26.60 -4.14
C VAL A 148 17.82 -26.73 -3.78
N ALA A 149 16.92 -26.16 -4.57
CA ALA A 149 15.48 -26.25 -4.36
C ALA A 149 14.94 -27.61 -4.78
N ALA A 150 14.04 -28.16 -3.97
CA ALA A 150 13.11 -29.19 -4.43
C ALA A 150 12.13 -28.59 -5.46
N PRO A 151 11.51 -29.43 -6.33
CA PRO A 151 10.64 -28.94 -7.41
C PRO A 151 9.49 -28.03 -6.96
N ASP A 152 8.97 -28.26 -5.76
CA ASP A 152 7.85 -27.56 -5.13
C ASP A 152 8.27 -26.45 -4.16
N ALA A 153 9.58 -26.24 -3.95
CA ALA A 153 10.12 -25.36 -2.92
C ALA A 153 10.63 -24.00 -3.45
N LYS A 154 10.25 -23.62 -4.68
CA LYS A 154 10.74 -22.39 -5.33
C LYS A 154 10.46 -21.12 -4.50
N ILE A 155 9.33 -21.06 -3.81
CA ILE A 155 8.94 -19.88 -3.01
C ILE A 155 9.85 -19.74 -1.79
N GLN A 156 10.03 -20.82 -1.02
CA GLN A 156 10.96 -20.85 0.12
C GLN A 156 12.39 -20.58 -0.33
N PHE A 157 12.79 -21.13 -1.49
CA PHE A 157 14.09 -20.90 -2.07
C PHE A 157 14.32 -19.44 -2.48
N ASN A 158 13.34 -18.80 -3.12
CA ASN A 158 13.39 -17.37 -3.45
C ASN A 158 13.50 -16.49 -2.20
N SER A 159 12.79 -16.85 -1.13
CA SER A 159 12.88 -16.17 0.17
C SER A 159 14.30 -16.22 0.74
N LEU A 160 14.97 -17.38 0.70
CA LEU A 160 16.37 -17.50 1.08
C LEU A 160 17.30 -16.70 0.16
N GLY A 161 17.00 -16.66 -1.14
CA GLY A 161 17.73 -15.90 -2.15
C GLY A 161 17.78 -14.39 -1.89
N ASN A 162 16.84 -13.83 -1.12
CA ASN A 162 16.89 -12.43 -0.70
C ASN A 162 18.06 -12.10 0.24
N TYR A 163 18.67 -13.13 0.85
CA TYR A 163 19.71 -12.97 1.85
C TYR A 163 21.05 -13.58 1.41
N LEU A 164 21.00 -14.81 0.89
CA LEU A 164 22.17 -15.60 0.52
C LEU A 164 22.94 -14.96 -0.65
N ALA A 165 24.14 -15.48 -0.93
CA ALA A 165 25.03 -14.95 -1.97
C ALA A 165 25.31 -13.44 -1.82
N ARG A 166 25.36 -12.96 -0.57
CA ARG A 166 25.54 -11.55 -0.18
C ARG A 166 24.44 -10.62 -0.73
N ALA A 167 23.22 -11.11 -0.91
CA ALA A 167 22.11 -10.27 -1.35
C ALA A 167 21.72 -9.23 -0.30
N TRP A 168 21.63 -9.64 0.97
CA TRP A 168 21.31 -8.76 2.09
C TRP A 168 21.97 -9.21 3.39
N SER A 169 22.43 -8.26 4.21
CA SER A 169 22.91 -8.51 5.57
C SER A 169 22.57 -7.35 6.54
N PRO A 170 22.54 -7.58 7.86
CA PRO A 170 22.33 -6.51 8.83
C PRO A 170 23.40 -5.41 8.79
N GLU A 171 24.66 -5.77 8.52
CA GLU A 171 25.78 -4.82 8.47
C GLU A 171 25.89 -4.10 7.12
N GLY A 172 25.63 -4.80 6.02
CA GLY A 172 25.81 -4.29 4.66
C GLY A 172 24.55 -3.76 3.99
N GLY A 173 23.36 -4.03 4.55
CA GLY A 173 22.08 -3.71 3.91
C GLY A 173 21.86 -4.55 2.65
N CYS A 174 21.16 -3.98 1.67
CA CYS A 174 20.86 -4.64 0.40
C CYS A 174 21.95 -4.37 -0.64
N HIS A 175 22.76 -5.37 -0.97
CA HIS A 175 23.83 -5.22 -1.96
C HIS A 175 23.33 -5.34 -3.40
N ILE A 176 22.30 -6.18 -3.63
CA ILE A 176 21.71 -6.36 -4.97
C ILE A 176 20.90 -5.15 -5.43
N CYS A 177 20.58 -4.23 -4.52
CA CYS A 177 19.67 -3.11 -4.79
C CYS A 177 20.21 -2.08 -5.79
N ASP A 178 21.53 -2.00 -5.91
CA ASP A 178 22.21 -1.12 -6.87
C ASP A 178 22.80 -1.89 -8.06
N GLU A 179 22.66 -3.22 -8.11
CA GLU A 179 23.05 -4.02 -9.27
C GLU A 179 22.18 -3.67 -10.49
N GLU A 180 22.85 -3.35 -11.59
CA GLU A 180 22.27 -2.97 -12.88
C GLU A 180 21.24 -1.82 -12.80
N LYS A 181 21.36 -0.97 -11.78
CA LYS A 181 20.49 0.18 -11.59
C LYS A 181 20.59 1.14 -12.78
N LEU A 182 19.44 1.57 -13.30
CA LEU A 182 19.37 2.56 -14.37
C LEU A 182 19.54 3.96 -13.79
N ASP A 183 20.52 4.70 -14.29
CA ASP A 183 20.69 6.11 -13.95
C ASP A 183 19.84 7.01 -14.86
N LEU A 184 18.57 7.18 -14.48
CA LEU A 184 17.63 8.03 -15.20
C LEU A 184 17.99 9.52 -15.17
N SER A 185 18.96 9.95 -14.35
CA SER A 185 19.41 11.36 -14.32
C SER A 185 20.31 11.71 -15.50
N THR A 186 20.94 10.71 -16.12
CA THR A 186 21.81 10.86 -17.29
C THR A 186 21.03 10.84 -18.61
N ILE A 187 19.77 10.41 -18.59
CA ILE A 187 18.90 10.30 -19.76
C ILE A 187 18.08 11.59 -19.89
N PRO A 188 18.13 12.29 -21.04
CA PRO A 188 17.28 13.44 -21.29
C PRO A 188 15.79 13.11 -21.14
N SER A 189 14.97 14.04 -20.64
CA SER A 189 13.54 13.81 -20.43
C SER A 189 12.79 13.32 -21.68
N SER A 190 13.20 13.76 -22.87
CA SER A 190 12.63 13.34 -24.16
C SER A 190 12.96 11.90 -24.55
N GLU A 191 13.98 11.30 -23.93
CA GLU A 191 14.50 9.96 -24.22
C GLU A 191 14.15 8.94 -23.13
N LEU A 192 13.66 9.38 -21.97
CA LEU A 192 13.20 8.49 -20.88
C LEU A 192 12.19 7.44 -21.39
N PRO A 193 12.21 6.16 -20.97
CA PRO A 193 11.35 5.12 -21.53
C PRO A 193 9.86 5.51 -21.61
N ILE A 194 9.17 5.11 -22.67
CA ILE A 194 7.71 5.30 -22.73
C ILE A 194 7.04 4.26 -21.84
N VAL A 195 6.10 4.71 -21.01
CA VAL A 195 5.37 3.87 -20.07
C VAL A 195 3.86 4.04 -20.28
N GLN A 196 3.11 2.96 -20.13
CA GLN A 196 1.66 3.04 -19.97
C GLN A 196 1.31 3.09 -18.49
N LEU A 197 0.71 4.18 -18.03
CA LEU A 197 0.11 4.28 -16.70
C LEU A 197 -1.35 3.82 -16.79
N SER A 198 -1.65 2.67 -16.20
CA SER A 198 -2.96 2.04 -16.18
C SER A 198 -3.59 2.18 -14.79
N ILE A 199 -4.61 3.04 -14.68
CA ILE A 199 -5.32 3.35 -13.44
C ILE A 199 -6.63 2.56 -13.40
N PHE A 200 -6.82 1.80 -12.32
CA PHE A 200 -7.97 0.92 -12.14
C PHE A 200 -8.73 1.27 -10.86
N ILE A 201 -10.04 1.53 -10.99
CA ILE A 201 -10.96 1.71 -9.86
C ILE A 201 -11.78 0.41 -9.74
N ASN A 202 -11.23 -0.54 -8.98
CA ASN A 202 -11.72 -1.93 -8.92
C ASN A 202 -12.83 -2.18 -7.91
N GLN A 203 -13.04 -1.24 -6.99
CA GLN A 203 -14.03 -1.29 -5.92
C GLN A 203 -14.40 0.15 -5.52
N PRO A 204 -15.50 0.37 -4.78
CA PRO A 204 -15.80 1.68 -4.22
C PRO A 204 -14.60 2.17 -3.41
N THR A 205 -13.97 3.24 -3.89
CA THR A 205 -12.69 3.72 -3.33
C THR A 205 -12.85 5.13 -2.78
N PRO A 206 -12.42 5.39 -1.54
CA PRO A 206 -12.51 6.72 -0.96
C PRO A 206 -11.36 7.62 -1.45
N PHE A 207 -11.54 8.94 -1.33
CA PHE A 207 -10.53 9.96 -1.62
C PHE A 207 -9.99 9.96 -3.06
N LEU A 208 -10.83 9.64 -4.04
CA LEU A 208 -10.44 9.59 -5.46
C LEU A 208 -9.95 10.94 -6.01
N GLU A 209 -10.47 12.07 -5.52
CA GLU A 209 -9.94 13.40 -5.87
C GLU A 209 -8.47 13.53 -5.45
N VAL A 210 -8.14 13.17 -4.22
CA VAL A 210 -6.77 13.22 -3.68
C VAL A 210 -5.87 12.23 -4.42
N PHE A 211 -6.38 11.04 -4.74
CA PHE A 211 -5.69 10.06 -5.57
C PHE A 211 -5.26 10.66 -6.90
N PHE A 212 -6.20 11.23 -7.67
CA PHE A 212 -5.89 11.81 -8.99
C PHE A 212 -5.00 13.05 -8.91
N GLU A 213 -5.12 13.88 -7.87
CA GLU A 213 -4.17 14.97 -7.60
C GLU A 213 -2.74 14.46 -7.39
N ARG A 214 -2.58 13.34 -6.66
CA ARG A 214 -1.28 12.69 -6.43
C ARG A 214 -0.73 12.06 -7.71
N ILE A 215 -1.58 11.43 -8.52
CA ILE A 215 -1.20 10.92 -9.85
C ILE A 215 -0.70 12.04 -10.77
N ALA A 216 -1.39 13.20 -10.79
CA ALA A 216 -0.95 14.36 -11.56
C ALA A 216 0.46 14.81 -11.14
N LYS A 217 0.78 14.72 -9.84
CA LYS A 217 2.07 15.14 -9.26
C LYS A 217 3.22 14.16 -9.51
N LEU A 218 2.97 12.93 -9.96
CA LEU A 218 4.07 11.99 -10.30
C LEU A 218 5.06 12.64 -11.26
N ASN A 219 6.32 12.72 -10.85
CA ASN A 219 7.39 13.38 -11.61
C ASN A 219 7.89 12.44 -12.71
N TYR A 220 7.19 12.47 -13.84
CA TYR A 220 7.61 11.82 -15.08
C TYR A 220 7.03 12.62 -16.26
N PRO A 221 7.77 12.81 -17.36
CA PRO A 221 7.28 13.62 -18.48
C PRO A 221 5.97 13.04 -19.03
N LYS A 222 4.89 13.82 -19.00
CA LYS A 222 3.54 13.34 -19.34
C LYS A 222 3.45 12.91 -20.82
N ASP A 223 4.23 13.53 -21.70
CA ASP A 223 4.39 13.17 -23.12
C ASP A 223 5.12 11.83 -23.35
N ARG A 224 5.67 11.23 -22.28
CA ARG A 224 6.24 9.88 -22.25
C ARG A 224 5.32 8.86 -21.56
N ILE A 225 4.09 9.25 -21.21
CA ILE A 225 3.10 8.39 -20.55
C ILE A 225 1.87 8.20 -21.44
N HIS A 226 1.56 6.95 -21.80
CA HIS A 226 0.22 6.59 -22.26
C HIS A 226 -0.67 6.41 -21.02
N LEU A 227 -1.76 7.18 -20.93
CA LEU A 227 -2.70 7.08 -19.83
C LEU A 227 -3.85 6.14 -20.21
N THR A 228 -4.09 5.14 -19.39
CA THR A 228 -5.23 4.24 -19.51
C THR A 228 -6.02 4.26 -18.21
N THR A 229 -7.34 4.44 -18.29
CA THR A 229 -8.22 4.43 -17.12
C THR A 229 -9.31 3.38 -17.25
N HIS A 230 -9.62 2.70 -16.15
CA HIS A 230 -10.71 1.74 -16.05
C HIS A 230 -11.45 1.91 -14.72
N CYS A 231 -12.78 1.83 -14.72
CA CYS A 231 -13.61 1.96 -13.52
C CYS A 231 -14.85 1.08 -13.61
N PHE A 232 -15.02 0.15 -12.68
CA PHE A 232 -16.21 -0.70 -12.61
C PHE A 232 -17.44 0.01 -12.02
N PHE A 233 -17.26 1.18 -11.41
CA PHE A 233 -18.30 1.87 -10.64
C PHE A 233 -18.72 3.17 -11.33
N GLU A 234 -19.87 3.16 -11.99
CA GLU A 234 -20.40 4.30 -12.77
C GLU A 234 -20.44 5.60 -11.96
N GLN A 235 -20.79 5.54 -10.67
CA GLN A 235 -20.83 6.70 -9.77
C GLN A 235 -19.45 7.34 -9.52
N GLN A 236 -18.37 6.58 -9.70
CA GLN A 236 -16.98 7.01 -9.52
C GLN A 236 -16.27 7.31 -10.85
N GLN A 237 -16.83 6.92 -11.98
CA GLN A 237 -16.31 7.24 -13.33
C GLN A 237 -16.08 8.75 -13.51
N LYS A 238 -16.93 9.58 -12.90
CA LYS A 238 -16.82 11.05 -12.91
C LYS A 238 -15.43 11.57 -12.49
N TYR A 239 -14.71 10.88 -11.61
CA TYR A 239 -13.37 11.29 -11.16
C TYR A 239 -12.31 11.01 -12.24
N ALA A 240 -12.37 9.83 -12.87
CA ALA A 240 -11.50 9.50 -13.99
C ALA A 240 -11.76 10.41 -15.20
N ASP A 241 -13.03 10.69 -15.50
CA ASP A 241 -13.41 11.61 -16.59
C ASP A 241 -12.91 13.03 -16.33
N ALA A 242 -13.09 13.57 -15.12
CA ALA A 242 -12.60 14.88 -14.75
C ALA A 242 -11.07 14.98 -14.87
N PHE A 243 -10.36 13.92 -14.44
CA PHE A 243 -8.91 13.84 -14.59
C PHE A 243 -8.49 13.82 -16.06
N ASN A 244 -9.14 13.00 -16.89
CA ASN A 244 -8.87 12.89 -18.32
C ASN A 244 -9.13 14.21 -19.06
N VAL A 245 -10.21 14.93 -18.71
CA VAL A 245 -10.52 16.26 -19.27
C VAL A 245 -9.45 17.29 -18.87
N THR A 246 -9.04 17.28 -17.60
CA THR A 246 -8.13 18.30 -17.05
C THR A 246 -6.68 18.08 -17.48
N HIS A 247 -6.21 16.84 -17.45
CA HIS A 247 -4.79 16.52 -17.67
C HIS A 247 -4.51 15.76 -18.96
N GLY A 248 -5.51 15.14 -19.58
CA GLY A 248 -5.31 14.20 -20.69
C GLY A 248 -4.55 14.75 -21.89
N GLN A 249 -4.70 16.04 -22.21
CA GLN A 249 -3.96 16.69 -23.31
C GLN A 249 -2.44 16.78 -23.07
N SER A 250 -1.99 16.69 -21.82
CA SER A 250 -0.55 16.66 -21.50
C SER A 250 0.07 15.27 -21.64
N TYR A 251 -0.76 14.23 -21.62
CA TYR A 251 -0.32 12.84 -21.75
C TYR A 251 -0.11 12.47 -23.23
N ARG A 252 0.79 11.51 -23.48
CA ARG A 252 1.11 11.03 -24.83
C ARG A 252 -0.12 10.53 -25.58
N SER A 253 -0.99 9.81 -24.87
CA SER A 253 -2.33 9.43 -25.33
C SER A 253 -3.21 9.13 -24.13
N VAL A 254 -4.53 9.14 -24.32
CA VAL A 254 -5.51 8.71 -23.31
C VAL A 254 -6.40 7.63 -23.91
N LYS A 255 -6.59 6.53 -23.18
CA LYS A 255 -7.55 5.46 -23.51
C LYS A 255 -8.39 5.13 -22.28
N VAL A 256 -9.68 4.84 -22.51
CA VAL A 256 -10.60 4.36 -21.47
C VAL A 256 -10.94 2.91 -21.80
N ILE A 257 -10.71 2.00 -20.86
CA ILE A 257 -11.13 0.59 -20.97
C ILE A 257 -12.57 0.53 -20.46
N ASP A 258 -13.51 0.24 -21.36
CA ASP A 258 -14.94 0.23 -21.06
C ASP A 258 -15.31 -0.98 -20.19
N ALA A 259 -15.81 -0.71 -18.97
CA ALA A 259 -16.27 -1.73 -18.04
C ALA A 259 -17.49 -2.52 -18.53
N LYS A 260 -18.16 -2.08 -19.60
CA LYS A 260 -19.24 -2.83 -20.26
C LYS A 260 -18.70 -3.89 -21.24
N ILE A 261 -17.44 -3.77 -21.66
CA ILE A 261 -16.79 -4.72 -22.56
C ILE A 261 -15.92 -5.68 -21.75
N PHE A 262 -15.21 -5.15 -20.76
CA PHE A 262 -14.33 -5.89 -19.86
C PHE A 262 -14.95 -5.87 -18.48
N GLU A 263 -15.76 -6.89 -18.18
CA GLU A 263 -16.66 -6.94 -17.01
C GLU A 263 -15.97 -7.40 -15.72
N ASP A 264 -14.72 -7.86 -15.80
CA ASP A 264 -13.93 -8.34 -14.67
C ASP A 264 -12.50 -7.77 -14.67
N GLU A 265 -11.90 -7.69 -13.48
CA GLU A 265 -10.59 -7.05 -13.29
C GLU A 265 -9.50 -7.71 -14.16
N LYS A 266 -9.56 -9.04 -14.35
CA LYS A 266 -8.59 -9.78 -15.14
C LYS A 266 -8.71 -9.44 -16.62
N SER A 267 -9.90 -9.50 -17.22
CA SER A 267 -10.08 -9.15 -18.63
C SER A 267 -9.72 -7.69 -18.93
N ALA A 268 -10.01 -6.78 -18.00
CA ALA A 268 -9.59 -5.39 -18.12
C ALA A 268 -8.05 -5.23 -18.02
N PHE A 269 -7.39 -5.99 -17.13
CA PHE A 269 -5.93 -6.02 -17.04
C PHE A 269 -5.29 -6.60 -18.32
N GLU A 270 -5.84 -7.67 -18.88
CA GLU A 270 -5.40 -8.24 -20.16
C GLU A 270 -5.52 -7.24 -21.30
N GLU A 271 -6.60 -6.46 -21.36
CA GLU A 271 -6.73 -5.35 -22.31
C GLU A 271 -5.69 -4.26 -22.07
N ALA A 272 -5.44 -3.86 -20.82
CA ALA A 272 -4.39 -2.90 -20.51
C ALA A 272 -3.00 -3.38 -21.00
N VAL A 273 -2.69 -4.67 -20.82
CA VAL A 273 -1.45 -5.27 -21.35
C VAL A 273 -1.46 -5.26 -22.88
N SER A 274 -2.56 -5.68 -23.51
CA SER A 274 -2.75 -5.68 -24.97
C SER A 274 -2.49 -4.29 -25.58
N LEU A 275 -3.01 -3.23 -24.95
CA LEU A 275 -2.78 -1.85 -25.37
C LEU A 275 -1.29 -1.48 -25.37
N CYS A 276 -0.54 -1.83 -24.32
CA CYS A 276 0.91 -1.62 -24.30
C CYS A 276 1.58 -2.48 -25.38
N LEU A 277 1.24 -3.76 -25.50
CA LEU A 277 1.80 -4.68 -26.49
C LEU A 277 1.49 -4.29 -27.94
N SER A 278 0.42 -3.55 -28.20
CA SER A 278 0.11 -3.03 -29.54
C SER A 278 1.01 -1.86 -29.97
N ASP A 279 1.62 -1.14 -29.02
CA ASP A 279 2.55 -0.04 -29.28
C ASP A 279 3.98 -0.50 -29.03
N GLU A 280 4.77 -0.71 -30.09
CA GLU A 280 6.18 -1.14 -29.98
C GLU A 280 7.07 -0.20 -29.16
N THR A 281 6.65 1.06 -28.97
CA THR A 281 7.39 2.04 -28.18
C THR A 281 7.12 1.92 -26.67
N CYS A 282 6.01 1.28 -26.26
CA CYS A 282 5.68 1.06 -24.85
C CYS A 282 6.69 0.08 -24.21
N SER A 283 7.54 0.61 -23.34
CA SER A 283 8.63 -0.13 -22.69
C SER A 283 8.20 -0.74 -21.34
N TYR A 284 7.25 -0.09 -20.67
CA TYR A 284 6.76 -0.48 -19.36
C TYR A 284 5.24 -0.35 -19.27
N LEU A 285 4.61 -1.24 -18.50
CA LEU A 285 3.25 -1.09 -18.00
C LEU A 285 3.33 -0.77 -16.50
N PHE A 286 2.72 0.32 -16.07
CA PHE A 286 2.57 0.69 -14.67
C PHE A 286 1.10 0.62 -14.27
N TYR A 287 0.71 -0.50 -13.67
CA TYR A 287 -0.63 -0.72 -13.12
C TYR A 287 -0.76 -0.07 -11.74
N VAL A 288 -1.85 0.65 -11.50
CA VAL A 288 -2.14 1.32 -10.23
C VAL A 288 -3.63 1.16 -9.90
N ASP A 289 -3.91 0.44 -8.82
CA ASP A 289 -5.22 0.39 -8.18
C ASP A 289 -5.50 1.71 -7.42
N ALA A 290 -6.74 2.17 -7.48
CA ALA A 290 -7.14 3.46 -6.93
C ALA A 290 -7.02 3.57 -5.41
N THR A 291 -6.83 2.46 -4.69
CA THR A 291 -6.55 2.49 -3.24
C THR A 291 -5.15 3.00 -2.90
N VAL A 292 -4.24 3.11 -3.88
CA VAL A 292 -2.85 3.53 -3.66
C VAL A 292 -2.72 5.05 -3.65
N GLN A 293 -2.32 5.61 -2.51
CA GLN A 293 -2.09 7.03 -2.32
C GLN A 293 -0.59 7.36 -2.36
N PHE A 294 -0.08 7.72 -3.55
CA PHE A 294 1.33 8.11 -3.69
C PHE A 294 1.61 9.47 -3.06
N THR A 295 2.34 9.48 -1.94
CA THR A 295 2.82 10.71 -1.31
C THR A 295 4.21 11.12 -1.81
N GLU A 296 4.90 10.21 -2.52
CA GLU A 296 6.21 10.45 -3.13
C GLU A 296 6.10 10.65 -4.66
N PRO A 297 6.31 11.88 -5.17
CA PRO A 297 6.28 12.18 -6.60
C PRO A 297 7.29 11.39 -7.44
N GLU A 298 8.44 10.97 -6.90
CA GLU A 298 9.48 10.23 -7.65
C GLU A 298 9.17 8.74 -7.81
N THR A 299 8.03 8.24 -7.32
CA THR A 299 7.71 6.79 -7.26
C THR A 299 8.01 6.05 -8.58
N LEU A 300 7.48 6.53 -9.70
CA LEU A 300 7.67 5.85 -11.00
C LEU A 300 9.15 5.83 -11.44
N ARG A 301 9.87 6.94 -11.25
CA ARG A 301 11.31 7.01 -11.59
C ARG A 301 12.12 6.07 -10.70
N HIS A 302 11.79 5.99 -9.41
CA HIS A 302 12.47 5.10 -8.47
C HIS A 302 12.29 3.62 -8.84
N LEU A 303 11.05 3.20 -9.10
CA LEU A 303 10.75 1.82 -9.50
C LEU A 303 11.41 1.46 -10.85
N MET A 304 11.40 2.38 -11.81
CA MET A 304 12.05 2.17 -13.10
C MET A 304 13.58 2.09 -12.96
N ALA A 305 14.18 2.93 -12.12
CA ALA A 305 15.62 2.91 -11.84
C ALA A 305 16.09 1.57 -11.25
N ALA A 306 15.22 0.86 -10.51
CA ALA A 306 15.52 -0.47 -9.97
C ALA A 306 15.72 -1.56 -11.04
N ASN A 307 15.31 -1.32 -12.29
CA ASN A 307 15.58 -2.16 -13.45
C ASN A 307 15.13 -3.64 -13.33
N ARG A 308 14.08 -3.92 -12.55
CA ARG A 308 13.54 -5.29 -12.39
C ARG A 308 12.47 -5.61 -13.44
N SER A 309 12.23 -6.90 -13.67
CA SER A 309 11.19 -7.37 -14.62
C SER A 309 9.79 -6.98 -14.17
N VAL A 310 9.49 -7.20 -12.88
CA VAL A 310 8.28 -6.72 -12.22
C VAL A 310 8.63 -6.20 -10.84
N ILE A 311 8.17 -5.01 -10.48
CA ILE A 311 8.42 -4.40 -9.17
C ILE A 311 7.22 -3.60 -8.66
N ALA A 312 6.90 -3.76 -7.39
CA ALA A 312 5.87 -3.01 -6.68
C ALA A 312 6.48 -2.08 -5.63
N PRO A 313 5.92 -0.88 -5.42
CA PRO A 313 6.24 -0.08 -4.25
C PRO A 313 5.60 -0.71 -3.01
N MET A 314 6.36 -0.83 -1.91
CA MET A 314 5.78 -1.23 -0.63
C MET A 314 4.95 -0.08 -0.05
N VAL A 315 3.65 -0.27 -0.03
CA VAL A 315 2.67 0.61 0.61
C VAL A 315 1.85 -0.18 1.62
N THR A 316 1.45 0.46 2.71
CA THR A 316 0.66 -0.16 3.79
C THR A 316 -0.57 0.67 4.09
N ARG A 317 -1.60 0.04 4.66
CA ARG A 317 -2.68 0.79 5.31
C ARG A 317 -2.10 1.53 6.52
N ARG A 318 -2.40 2.83 6.66
CA ARG A 318 -1.80 3.67 7.71
C ARG A 318 -2.10 3.10 9.10
N GLY A 319 -1.07 2.93 9.93
CA GLY A 319 -1.21 2.38 11.29
C GLY A 319 -1.54 0.88 11.35
N LYS A 320 -1.41 0.14 10.23
CA LYS A 320 -1.66 -1.30 10.13
C LYS A 320 -0.50 -1.99 9.39
N PHE A 321 -0.47 -3.32 9.49
CA PHE A 321 0.54 -4.15 8.80
C PHE A 321 0.07 -4.68 7.43
N TRP A 322 -1.20 -4.49 7.06
CA TRP A 322 -1.67 -4.87 5.72
C TRP A 322 -0.90 -4.05 4.68
N SER A 323 -0.20 -4.74 3.77
CA SER A 323 0.65 -4.14 2.75
C SER A 323 0.31 -4.62 1.33
N SER A 324 0.98 -4.02 0.34
CA SER A 324 0.90 -4.36 -1.09
C SER A 324 1.62 -5.66 -1.50
N PHE A 325 2.06 -6.50 -0.55
CA PHE A 325 2.72 -7.76 -0.85
C PHE A 325 2.45 -8.83 0.20
N TRP A 326 2.62 -10.10 -0.17
CA TRP A 326 2.67 -11.22 0.77
C TRP A 326 4.06 -11.82 0.79
N GLY A 327 4.58 -12.11 1.98
CA GLY A 327 5.91 -12.71 2.14
C GLY A 327 5.93 -14.23 1.95
N ASP A 328 4.78 -14.91 2.07
CA ASP A 328 4.63 -16.35 1.87
C ASP A 328 3.19 -16.70 1.43
N VAL A 329 2.98 -17.93 0.94
CA VAL A 329 1.68 -18.46 0.51
C VAL A 329 1.49 -19.93 0.88
N SER A 330 0.24 -20.33 1.14
CA SER A 330 -0.13 -21.73 1.40
C SER A 330 -0.29 -22.55 0.11
N ASP A 331 -0.52 -23.86 0.24
CA ASP A 331 -0.68 -24.80 -0.89
C ASP A 331 -1.81 -24.43 -1.84
N ASP A 332 -2.87 -23.85 -1.30
CA ASP A 332 -4.06 -23.39 -2.01
C ASP A 332 -3.95 -21.94 -2.51
N GLY A 333 -2.77 -21.31 -2.39
CA GLY A 333 -2.56 -19.92 -2.78
C GLY A 333 -3.15 -18.89 -1.81
N GLY A 334 -3.44 -19.31 -0.58
CA GLY A 334 -3.84 -18.43 0.51
C GLY A 334 -2.67 -17.66 1.15
N TYR A 335 -2.99 -16.64 1.94
CA TYR A 335 -1.99 -15.82 2.63
C TYR A 335 -1.28 -16.59 3.75
N VAL A 336 0.05 -16.54 3.76
CA VAL A 336 0.89 -16.96 4.89
C VAL A 336 1.85 -15.83 5.26
N ARG A 337 2.06 -15.63 6.56
CA ARG A 337 2.99 -14.62 7.05
C ARG A 337 4.42 -15.19 7.07
N SER A 338 5.30 -14.63 6.26
CA SER A 338 6.74 -14.95 6.33
C SER A 338 7.39 -14.47 7.64
N ASN A 339 8.51 -15.09 8.00
CA ASN A 339 9.26 -14.77 9.22
C ASN A 339 9.82 -13.34 9.25
N ASP A 340 10.07 -12.74 8.09
CA ASP A 340 10.62 -11.41 7.91
C ASP A 340 9.58 -10.35 7.53
N TYR A 341 8.31 -10.72 7.39
CA TYR A 341 7.24 -9.82 6.93
C TYR A 341 7.19 -8.51 7.71
N PHE A 342 7.15 -8.58 9.05
CA PHE A 342 7.13 -7.38 9.89
C PHE A 342 8.40 -6.56 9.74
N SER A 343 9.57 -7.20 9.63
CA SER A 343 10.83 -6.48 9.45
C SER A 343 10.87 -5.69 8.14
N ILE A 344 10.26 -6.23 7.08
CA ILE A 344 10.12 -5.55 5.78
C ILE A 344 9.09 -4.42 5.89
N VAL A 345 7.90 -4.68 6.44
CA VAL A 345 6.82 -3.67 6.57
C VAL A 345 7.22 -2.50 7.46
N GLU A 346 7.87 -2.77 8.59
CA GLU A 346 8.37 -1.77 9.53
C GLU A 346 9.67 -1.12 9.07
N ARG A 347 10.25 -1.59 7.95
CA ARG A 347 11.51 -1.09 7.38
C ARG A 347 12.70 -1.22 8.33
N THR A 348 12.67 -2.16 9.27
CA THR A 348 13.86 -2.56 10.02
C THR A 348 14.83 -3.32 9.11
N LYS A 349 14.31 -3.93 8.04
CA LYS A 349 15.08 -4.40 6.88
C LYS A 349 14.62 -3.65 5.63
N THR A 350 15.49 -2.86 5.03
CA THR A 350 15.22 -2.15 3.76
C THR A 350 15.97 -2.79 2.59
N GLY A 351 15.30 -2.92 1.44
CA GLY A 351 15.85 -3.54 0.25
C GLY A 351 14.82 -3.70 -0.88
N ILE A 352 15.17 -4.57 -1.84
CA ILE A 352 14.28 -5.07 -2.89
C ILE A 352 14.12 -6.56 -2.62
N TRP A 353 12.89 -7.01 -2.41
CA TRP A 353 12.59 -8.35 -1.92
C TRP A 353 11.85 -9.14 -2.99
N ASN A 354 12.37 -10.30 -3.38
CA ASN A 354 11.64 -11.27 -4.19
C ASN A 354 10.60 -11.96 -3.31
N VAL A 355 9.33 -11.78 -3.64
CA VAL A 355 8.18 -12.22 -2.83
C VAL A 355 7.20 -12.99 -3.70
N PRO A 356 6.43 -13.93 -3.15
CA PRO A 356 5.51 -14.74 -3.95
C PRO A 356 4.37 -13.92 -4.55
N LEU A 357 3.94 -12.84 -3.90
CA LEU A 357 2.82 -12.03 -4.37
C LEU A 357 3.02 -10.55 -4.09
N ILE A 358 2.67 -9.73 -5.09
CA ILE A 358 2.61 -8.27 -5.04
C ILE A 358 1.27 -7.80 -5.62
N GLY A 359 0.79 -6.63 -5.21
CA GLY A 359 -0.48 -6.07 -5.64
C GLY A 359 -0.56 -4.55 -5.45
N SER A 360 -1.74 -4.00 -5.74
CA SER A 360 -2.10 -2.58 -5.65
C SER A 360 -1.36 -1.63 -6.61
N ALA A 361 -0.04 -1.77 -6.81
CA ALA A 361 0.69 -1.04 -7.84
C ALA A 361 1.88 -1.88 -8.35
N LEU A 362 2.04 -1.96 -9.67
CA LEU A 362 2.97 -2.89 -10.32
C LEU A 362 3.61 -2.21 -11.54
N LEU A 363 4.93 -2.05 -11.54
CA LEU A 363 5.70 -1.68 -12.74
C LEU A 363 6.26 -2.94 -13.38
N MET A 364 5.81 -3.25 -14.60
CA MET A 364 6.23 -4.39 -15.40
C MET A 364 6.99 -3.92 -16.63
N LYS A 365 8.13 -4.55 -16.93
CA LYS A 365 8.75 -4.46 -18.26
C LYS A 365 7.81 -5.11 -19.28
N ARG A 366 7.76 -4.55 -20.49
CA ARG A 366 6.92 -5.05 -21.60
C ARG A 366 7.00 -6.57 -21.80
N HIS A 367 8.21 -7.15 -21.80
CA HIS A 367 8.38 -8.59 -22.00
C HIS A 367 7.81 -9.42 -20.85
N ALA A 368 7.94 -8.94 -19.61
CA ALA A 368 7.41 -9.63 -18.44
C ALA A 368 5.88 -9.59 -18.44
N ALA A 369 5.29 -8.44 -18.81
CA ALA A 369 3.85 -8.33 -19.00
C ALA A 369 3.33 -9.31 -20.07
N ALA A 370 4.05 -9.44 -21.20
CA ALA A 370 3.67 -10.40 -22.25
C ALA A 370 3.70 -11.86 -21.77
N GLU A 371 4.78 -12.27 -21.09
CA GLU A 371 4.91 -13.65 -20.58
C GLU A 371 3.89 -13.97 -19.50
N ILE A 372 3.68 -13.06 -18.54
CA ILE A 372 2.68 -13.22 -17.48
C ILE A 372 1.29 -13.35 -18.07
N THR A 373 0.88 -12.43 -18.94
CA THR A 373 -0.44 -12.46 -19.57
C THR A 373 -0.66 -13.72 -20.42
N SER A 374 0.39 -14.27 -21.02
CA SER A 374 0.29 -15.53 -21.80
C SER A 374 -0.01 -16.79 -20.97
N SER A 375 0.21 -16.74 -19.65
CA SER A 375 0.00 -17.86 -18.71
C SER A 375 -0.89 -17.50 -17.52
N LEU A 376 -1.75 -16.47 -17.63
CA LEU A 376 -2.68 -16.14 -16.55
C LEU A 376 -3.66 -17.29 -16.31
N GLY A 377 -3.60 -17.90 -15.13
CA GLY A 377 -4.47 -19.00 -14.71
C GLY A 377 -5.92 -18.59 -14.47
N GLU A 378 -6.76 -19.54 -14.08
CA GLU A 378 -8.21 -19.34 -13.86
C GLU A 378 -8.54 -18.70 -12.50
N GLU A 379 -7.55 -18.26 -11.72
CA GLU A 379 -7.76 -17.65 -10.42
C GLU A 379 -8.60 -16.36 -10.55
N TYR A 380 -9.64 -16.24 -9.71
CA TYR A 380 -10.50 -15.05 -9.70
C TYR A 380 -9.78 -13.79 -9.24
N TYR A 381 -8.85 -13.91 -8.28
CA TYR A 381 -8.11 -12.78 -7.76
C TYR A 381 -6.90 -12.47 -8.65
N LEU A 382 -6.89 -11.28 -9.27
CA LEU A 382 -5.88 -10.90 -10.27
C LEU A 382 -4.43 -11.08 -9.77
N TYR A 383 -4.13 -10.71 -8.52
CA TYR A 383 -2.75 -10.81 -8.01
C TYR A 383 -2.31 -12.27 -7.79
N ASN A 384 -3.25 -13.18 -7.49
CA ASN A 384 -2.96 -14.62 -7.47
C ASN A 384 -2.69 -15.14 -8.88
N ALA A 385 -3.50 -14.74 -9.87
CA ALA A 385 -3.29 -15.13 -11.27
C ALA A 385 -1.92 -14.63 -11.80
N ILE A 386 -1.55 -13.38 -11.49
CA ILE A 386 -0.23 -12.81 -11.83
C ILE A 386 0.89 -13.58 -11.12
N SER A 387 0.73 -13.89 -9.82
CA SER A 387 1.69 -14.65 -9.03
C SER A 387 1.92 -16.05 -9.61
N GLY A 388 0.85 -16.79 -9.90
CA GLY A 388 0.91 -18.13 -10.50
C GLY A 388 1.60 -18.11 -11.86
N ALA A 389 1.20 -17.19 -12.74
CA ALA A 389 1.79 -17.03 -14.07
C ALA A 389 3.28 -16.63 -13.99
N ALA A 390 3.66 -15.73 -13.07
CA ALA A 390 5.04 -15.33 -12.89
C ALA A 390 5.90 -16.51 -12.40
N LEU A 391 5.39 -17.31 -11.46
CA LEU A 391 6.07 -18.50 -10.96
C LEU A 391 6.26 -19.56 -12.06
N GLU A 392 5.23 -19.82 -12.88
CA GLU A 392 5.30 -20.73 -14.04
C GLU A 392 6.38 -20.28 -15.03
N LYS A 393 6.45 -18.97 -15.29
CA LYS A 393 7.39 -18.35 -16.25
C LYS A 393 8.78 -18.06 -15.68
N ASN A 394 9.03 -18.40 -14.41
CA ASN A 394 10.25 -18.05 -13.68
C ASN A 394 10.56 -16.54 -13.71
N ILE A 395 9.52 -15.71 -13.58
CA ILE A 395 9.63 -14.25 -13.45
C ILE A 395 9.51 -13.90 -11.97
N PHE A 396 10.53 -13.24 -11.43
CA PHE A 396 10.50 -12.76 -10.05
C PHE A 396 9.60 -11.54 -9.89
N LEU A 397 8.86 -11.54 -8.79
CA LEU A 397 8.02 -10.44 -8.35
C LEU A 397 8.72 -9.74 -7.19
N TYR A 398 9.07 -8.47 -7.41
CA TYR A 398 9.83 -7.72 -6.42
C TYR A 398 8.95 -6.70 -5.69
N VAL A 399 9.19 -6.50 -4.40
CA VAL A 399 8.68 -5.35 -3.64
C VAL A 399 9.83 -4.48 -3.15
N ASP A 400 9.73 -3.17 -3.36
CA ASP A 400 10.71 -2.17 -2.94
C ASP A 400 10.24 -1.47 -1.66
N ASN A 401 11.05 -1.49 -0.60
CA ASN A 401 10.80 -0.75 0.63
C ASN A 401 11.96 0.17 1.03
N ARG A 402 12.76 0.64 0.05
CA ARG A 402 13.89 1.54 0.32
C ARG A 402 13.47 2.99 0.63
N ILE A 403 12.33 3.43 0.09
CA ILE A 403 11.73 4.75 0.37
C ILE A 403 10.24 4.65 0.68
N HIS A 404 9.67 5.66 1.32
CA HIS A 404 8.23 5.74 1.59
C HIS A 404 7.51 6.23 0.34
N PHE A 405 6.85 5.33 -0.38
CA PHE A 405 6.14 5.66 -1.63
C PHE A 405 4.77 6.31 -1.40
N GLY A 406 4.13 5.96 -0.29
CA GLY A 406 2.73 6.28 -0.04
C GLY A 406 2.09 5.30 0.94
N HIS A 407 0.78 5.19 0.85
CA HIS A 407 -0.03 4.30 1.68
C HIS A 407 -1.24 3.77 0.92
N LEU A 408 -1.97 2.84 1.53
CA LEU A 408 -3.24 2.31 1.04
C LEU A 408 -4.40 2.92 1.83
N THR A 409 -5.44 3.37 1.12
CA THR A 409 -6.75 3.58 1.73
C THR A 409 -7.40 2.23 2.02
N ASN A 410 -8.27 2.18 3.01
CA ASN A 410 -9.12 1.04 3.29
C ASN A 410 -10.49 1.26 2.60
N PRO A 411 -10.82 0.53 1.52
CA PRO A 411 -12.10 0.65 0.83
C PRO A 411 -13.23 -0.12 1.53
N GLU A 412 -12.96 -0.79 2.66
CA GLU A 412 -13.98 -1.53 3.40
C GLU A 412 -15.13 -0.62 3.83
N ASN A 413 -16.34 -0.98 3.44
CA ASN A 413 -17.58 -0.26 3.74
C ASN A 413 -17.67 1.15 3.12
N THR A 414 -16.82 1.51 2.14
CA THR A 414 -16.98 2.75 1.39
C THR A 414 -18.32 2.76 0.65
N THR A 415 -19.16 3.75 0.95
CA THR A 415 -20.49 3.89 0.35
C THR A 415 -20.44 4.77 -0.89
N LEU A 416 -21.48 4.68 -1.73
CA LEU A 416 -21.68 5.53 -2.91
C LEU A 416 -23.02 6.29 -2.85
N GLU A 417 -23.62 6.38 -1.66
CA GLU A 417 -24.97 6.89 -1.44
C GLU A 417 -25.01 8.42 -1.23
N HIS A 418 -23.89 9.00 -0.81
CA HIS A 418 -23.76 10.42 -0.51
C HIS A 418 -23.22 11.20 -1.72
N LEU A 419 -23.42 12.51 -1.74
CA LEU A 419 -22.80 13.38 -2.73
C LEU A 419 -21.28 13.41 -2.55
N HIS A 420 -20.85 13.45 -1.29
CA HIS A 420 -19.46 13.48 -0.83
C HIS A 420 -19.22 12.33 0.17
N ASN A 421 -19.08 11.11 -0.36
CA ASN A 421 -18.89 9.90 0.46
C ASN A 421 -17.69 9.98 1.42
N ASP A 422 -16.63 10.67 1.01
CA ASP A 422 -15.41 10.89 1.82
C ASP A 422 -15.72 11.56 3.18
N LEU A 423 -16.82 12.31 3.35
CA LEU A 423 -17.21 12.89 4.65
C LEU A 423 -17.53 11.81 5.71
N TRP A 424 -17.92 10.60 5.29
CA TRP A 424 -18.23 9.45 6.16
C TRP A 424 -17.01 8.55 6.44
N GLU A 425 -15.85 8.83 5.83
CA GLU A 425 -14.65 7.99 5.94
C GLU A 425 -13.84 8.22 7.24
N LEU A 426 -14.34 9.06 8.16
CA LEU A 426 -13.67 9.43 9.41
C LEU A 426 -13.24 8.21 10.24
N PHE A 427 -14.04 7.15 10.25
CA PHE A 427 -13.79 5.97 11.09
C PHE A 427 -12.88 4.95 10.40
N THR A 428 -13.08 4.73 9.10
CA THR A 428 -12.36 3.71 8.33
C THR A 428 -10.97 4.20 7.93
N ASN A 429 -10.86 5.48 7.56
CA ASN A 429 -9.65 6.11 7.06
C ASN A 429 -9.35 7.44 7.79
N PRO A 430 -9.19 7.42 9.13
CA PRO A 430 -9.14 8.63 9.95
C PRO A 430 -8.03 9.60 9.56
N LEU A 431 -6.88 9.08 9.12
CA LEU A 431 -5.72 9.92 8.82
C LEU A 431 -5.78 10.56 7.42
N ASP A 432 -6.43 9.90 6.46
CA ASP A 432 -6.74 10.49 5.14
C ASP A 432 -7.87 11.51 5.26
N TRP A 433 -8.87 11.20 6.10
CA TRP A 433 -9.95 12.11 6.44
C TRP A 433 -9.40 13.36 7.13
N GLU A 434 -8.50 13.21 8.10
CA GLU A 434 -7.83 14.33 8.78
C GLU A 434 -7.08 15.22 7.80
N GLU A 435 -6.25 14.63 6.92
CA GLU A 435 -5.48 15.37 5.91
C GLU A 435 -6.38 16.22 5.00
N ARG A 436 -7.58 15.74 4.67
CA ARG A 436 -8.52 16.40 3.76
C ARG A 436 -9.44 17.42 4.46
N TYR A 437 -9.91 17.12 5.67
CA TYR A 437 -11.03 17.83 6.28
C TYR A 437 -10.69 18.64 7.52
N ILE A 438 -9.55 18.39 8.17
CA ILE A 438 -9.08 19.25 9.27
C ILE A 438 -8.31 20.44 8.70
N HIS A 439 -8.46 21.60 9.33
CA HIS A 439 -7.78 22.81 8.87
C HIS A 439 -6.25 22.61 8.92
N PRO A 440 -5.48 22.99 7.88
CA PRO A 440 -4.02 22.74 7.82
C PRO A 440 -3.22 23.29 9.01
N GLU A 441 -3.69 24.39 9.60
CA GLU A 441 -3.05 24.99 10.78
C GLU A 441 -3.50 24.38 12.12
N TYR A 442 -4.51 23.50 12.16
CA TYR A 442 -5.08 22.99 13.41
C TYR A 442 -4.01 22.41 14.37
N HIS A 443 -3.13 21.55 13.86
CA HIS A 443 -2.09 20.88 14.66
C HIS A 443 -1.11 21.86 15.33
N LYS A 444 -0.87 23.03 14.72
CA LYS A 444 -0.09 24.11 15.34
C LYS A 444 -0.77 24.60 16.62
N TRP A 445 -2.08 24.79 16.60
CA TRP A 445 -2.86 25.37 17.70
C TRP A 445 -3.06 24.42 18.89
N VAL A 446 -3.03 23.11 18.66
CA VAL A 446 -3.11 22.11 19.75
C VAL A 446 -1.75 21.70 20.32
N SER A 447 -0.65 22.12 19.71
CA SER A 447 0.70 21.83 20.19
C SER A 447 0.96 22.36 21.62
N ASP A 448 1.89 21.72 22.33
CA ASP A 448 2.20 22.07 23.74
C ASP A 448 2.75 23.49 23.92
N SER A 449 3.35 24.06 22.87
CA SER A 449 3.92 25.41 22.89
C SER A 449 2.85 26.49 22.92
N VAL A 450 1.68 26.26 22.32
CA VAL A 450 0.57 27.21 22.27
C VAL A 450 -0.15 27.26 23.61
N LYS A 451 -0.26 28.46 24.18
CA LYS A 451 -0.92 28.80 25.44
C LYS A 451 -2.13 29.70 25.20
N LEU A 452 -2.94 29.90 26.25
CA LEU A 452 -4.17 30.71 26.18
C LEU A 452 -3.95 32.09 25.53
N GLY A 453 -2.85 32.77 25.87
CA GLY A 453 -2.54 34.11 25.35
C GLY A 453 -2.20 34.18 23.86
N ASP A 454 -1.96 33.04 23.21
CA ASP A 454 -1.69 32.98 21.77
C ASP A 454 -2.98 32.94 20.94
N PHE A 455 -4.11 32.57 21.55
CA PHE A 455 -5.40 32.47 20.86
C PHE A 455 -6.00 33.85 20.64
N GLU A 456 -6.51 34.05 19.42
CA GLU A 456 -7.26 35.26 19.10
C GLU A 456 -8.55 35.30 19.91
N GLN A 457 -8.74 36.40 20.64
CA GLN A 457 -9.90 36.63 21.47
C GLN A 457 -10.56 37.97 21.06
N PRO A 458 -11.34 37.98 19.96
CA PRO A 458 -11.84 39.24 19.39
C PRO A 458 -12.93 39.90 20.26
N CYS A 459 -13.58 39.16 21.16
CA CYS A 459 -14.40 39.69 22.26
C CYS A 459 -14.00 39.00 23.57
N PRO A 460 -14.26 39.59 24.75
CA PRO A 460 -13.98 38.93 26.03
C PRO A 460 -14.59 37.53 26.09
N ASP A 461 -13.76 36.51 26.37
CA ASP A 461 -14.11 35.09 26.44
C ASP A 461 -14.76 34.50 25.17
N VAL A 462 -14.51 35.12 24.01
CA VAL A 462 -14.86 34.59 22.69
C VAL A 462 -13.57 34.31 21.94
N PHE A 463 -13.27 33.04 21.68
CA PHE A 463 -12.06 32.61 20.98
C PHE A 463 -12.35 32.31 19.52
N TRP A 464 -11.37 32.50 18.65
CA TRP A 464 -11.52 32.24 17.22
C TRP A 464 -10.35 31.41 16.70
N VAL A 465 -10.61 30.15 16.35
CA VAL A 465 -9.57 29.14 16.10
C VAL A 465 -9.87 28.36 14.83
N PRO A 466 -8.84 27.89 14.07
CA PRO A 466 -9.09 27.04 12.91
C PRO A 466 -9.45 25.62 13.36
N LEU A 467 -10.46 25.04 12.72
CA LEU A 467 -10.90 23.67 13.00
C LEU A 467 -11.04 22.83 11.72
N MET A 468 -11.90 23.26 10.79
CA MET A 468 -12.23 22.51 9.58
C MET A 468 -11.63 23.15 8.33
N SER A 469 -11.33 22.36 7.30
CA SER A 469 -10.87 22.85 6.01
C SER A 469 -12.00 23.50 5.20
N GLU A 470 -11.66 24.37 4.24
CA GLU A 470 -12.67 24.92 3.32
C GLU A 470 -13.38 23.82 2.52
N THR A 471 -12.67 22.73 2.18
CA THR A 471 -13.24 21.56 1.51
C THR A 471 -14.33 20.90 2.35
N PHE A 472 -14.09 20.73 3.66
CA PHE A 472 -15.11 20.23 4.57
C PHE A 472 -16.35 21.12 4.56
N CYS A 473 -16.14 22.43 4.75
CA CYS A 473 -17.23 23.40 4.85
C CYS A 473 -18.09 23.42 3.58
N LYS A 474 -17.45 23.42 2.42
CA LYS A 474 -18.13 23.37 1.13
C LYS A 474 -18.95 22.09 0.98
N GLN A 475 -18.33 20.92 1.18
CA GLN A 475 -18.99 19.63 0.96
C GLN A 475 -20.12 19.38 1.97
N LEU A 476 -19.98 19.86 3.21
CA LEU A 476 -21.06 19.81 4.20
C LEU A 476 -22.26 20.65 3.75
N VAL A 477 -22.05 21.87 3.26
CA VAL A 477 -23.13 22.72 2.72
C VAL A 477 -23.81 22.05 1.53
N GLU A 478 -23.02 21.47 0.61
CA GLU A 478 -23.53 20.75 -0.56
C GLU A 478 -24.40 19.53 -0.16
N GLU A 479 -24.02 18.78 0.88
CA GLU A 479 -24.86 17.71 1.44
C GLU A 479 -26.15 18.24 2.09
N MET A 480 -26.08 19.33 2.85
CA MET A 480 -27.26 19.91 3.48
C MET A 480 -28.27 20.40 2.44
N GLU A 481 -27.78 21.05 1.37
CA GLU A 481 -28.65 21.50 0.27
C GLU A 481 -29.20 20.34 -0.55
N LYS A 482 -28.43 19.25 -0.75
CA LYS A 482 -28.95 18.03 -1.37
C LYS A 482 -30.04 17.38 -0.52
N PHE A 483 -29.89 17.36 0.80
CA PHE A 483 -30.93 16.86 1.70
C PHE A 483 -32.19 17.72 1.62
N GLY A 484 -32.03 19.05 1.59
CA GLY A 484 -33.06 20.03 1.20
C GLY A 484 -34.24 20.21 2.16
N GLN A 485 -34.36 19.35 3.18
CA GLN A 485 -35.41 19.44 4.19
C GLN A 485 -35.01 20.42 5.31
N TRP A 486 -34.88 21.69 4.99
CA TRP A 486 -34.62 22.76 5.97
C TRP A 486 -35.85 22.99 6.87
N SER A 487 -35.64 23.34 8.14
CA SER A 487 -36.73 23.80 9.02
C SER A 487 -37.44 25.01 8.41
N ASP A 488 -38.66 25.31 8.87
CA ASP A 488 -39.39 26.51 8.47
C ASP A 488 -39.07 27.74 9.33
N GLY A 489 -38.16 27.62 10.32
CA GLY A 489 -37.82 28.68 11.26
C GLY A 489 -38.93 29.01 12.26
N SER A 490 -39.90 28.12 12.45
CA SER A 490 -40.96 28.25 13.44
C SER A 490 -40.60 27.59 14.77
N ASN A 491 -41.24 28.02 15.86
CA ASN A 491 -41.02 27.44 17.18
C ASN A 491 -41.42 25.97 17.32
N TYR A 492 -42.12 25.39 16.33
CA TYR A 492 -42.57 24.01 16.40
C TYR A 492 -41.94 23.20 15.27
N ASP A 493 -41.01 22.31 15.64
CA ASP A 493 -40.34 21.44 14.69
C ASP A 493 -40.50 19.97 15.10
N THR A 494 -41.34 19.25 14.35
CA THR A 494 -41.64 17.83 14.60
C THR A 494 -40.46 16.90 14.39
N ARG A 495 -39.36 17.40 13.80
CA ARG A 495 -38.11 16.67 13.58
C ARG A 495 -37.23 16.67 14.83
N LEU A 496 -37.54 17.54 15.81
CA LEU A 496 -36.85 17.64 17.10
C LEU A 496 -37.52 16.79 18.17
N GLU A 497 -36.71 16.28 19.10
CA GLU A 497 -37.20 15.59 20.30
C GLU A 497 -37.90 16.58 21.24
N GLY A 498 -39.23 16.48 21.34
CA GLY A 498 -40.08 17.40 22.11
C GLY A 498 -40.79 18.48 21.29
N GLY A 499 -40.45 18.63 20.01
CA GLY A 499 -41.26 19.38 19.05
C GLY A 499 -41.28 20.91 19.18
N TYR A 500 -40.51 21.50 20.11
CA TYR A 500 -40.54 22.94 20.39
C TYR A 500 -39.13 23.54 20.53
N GLU A 501 -38.88 24.61 19.81
CA GLU A 501 -37.64 25.38 19.84
C GLU A 501 -37.90 26.80 20.37
N ASN A 502 -37.15 27.19 21.40
CA ASN A 502 -37.33 28.50 22.03
C ASN A 502 -36.93 29.66 21.11
N VAL A 503 -35.92 29.44 20.27
CA VAL A 503 -35.34 30.44 19.38
C VAL A 503 -35.08 29.76 18.03
N PRO A 504 -36.10 29.70 17.16
CA PRO A 504 -36.02 28.84 15.99
C PRO A 504 -35.10 29.38 14.90
N THR A 505 -34.42 28.47 14.21
CA THR A 505 -33.57 28.73 13.04
C THR A 505 -33.98 27.88 11.85
N ARG A 506 -33.79 28.35 10.61
CA ARG A 506 -33.83 27.48 9.42
C ARG A 506 -32.60 26.60 9.37
N ASP A 507 -32.76 25.35 9.79
CA ASP A 507 -31.65 24.44 10.00
C ASP A 507 -31.91 22.98 9.60
N ILE A 508 -30.80 22.25 9.59
CA ILE A 508 -30.73 20.80 9.47
C ILE A 508 -29.79 20.27 10.55
N HIS A 509 -30.29 19.36 11.38
CA HIS A 509 -29.51 18.66 12.40
C HIS A 509 -28.72 17.50 11.82
N MET A 510 -27.50 17.28 12.34
CA MET A 510 -26.62 16.20 11.89
C MET A 510 -27.26 14.81 12.05
N ARG A 511 -28.18 14.62 13.01
CA ARG A 511 -28.93 13.37 13.17
C ARG A 511 -29.84 13.08 11.97
N GLN A 512 -30.41 14.11 11.34
CA GLN A 512 -31.34 13.97 10.20
C GLN A 512 -30.64 13.44 8.95
N VAL A 513 -29.33 13.67 8.85
CA VAL A 513 -28.47 13.21 7.75
C VAL A 513 -27.57 12.03 8.17
N GLY A 514 -27.82 11.44 9.34
CA GLY A 514 -27.04 10.29 9.83
C GLY A 514 -25.57 10.58 10.14
N TRP A 515 -25.23 11.84 10.46
CA TRP A 515 -23.84 12.30 10.65
C TRP A 515 -23.52 12.74 12.09
N GLU A 516 -24.43 12.53 13.05
CA GLU A 516 -24.25 12.93 14.46
C GLU A 516 -23.02 12.29 15.13
N GLU A 517 -22.84 10.98 15.00
CA GLU A 517 -21.68 10.28 15.61
C GLU A 517 -20.33 10.71 15.03
N HIS A 518 -20.31 11.08 13.74
CA HIS A 518 -19.10 11.63 13.09
C HIS A 518 -18.71 12.95 13.75
N TRP A 519 -19.67 13.87 13.88
CA TRP A 519 -19.43 15.14 14.55
C TRP A 519 -19.06 14.99 16.02
N LEU A 520 -19.72 14.10 16.78
CA LEU A 520 -19.36 13.81 18.17
C LEU A 520 -17.94 13.29 18.30
N THR A 521 -17.47 12.51 17.33
CA THR A 521 -16.08 12.05 17.27
C THR A 521 -15.13 13.21 16.99
N ILE A 522 -15.50 14.14 16.11
CA ILE A 522 -14.73 15.36 15.86
C ILE A 522 -14.64 16.24 17.11
N LEU A 523 -15.73 16.40 17.87
CA LEU A 523 -15.71 17.13 19.14
C LEU A 523 -14.69 16.53 20.11
N ARG A 524 -14.72 15.21 20.30
CA ARG A 524 -13.83 14.53 21.24
C ARG A 524 -12.37 14.52 20.78
N THR A 525 -12.13 14.40 19.47
CA THR A 525 -10.79 14.24 18.90
C THR A 525 -10.10 15.58 18.67
N TYR A 526 -10.85 16.56 18.16
CA TYR A 526 -10.28 17.83 17.69
C TYR A 526 -10.69 19.05 18.53
N VAL A 527 -11.91 19.07 19.09
CA VAL A 527 -12.33 20.21 19.94
C VAL A 527 -11.82 20.09 21.37
N HIS A 528 -11.77 18.88 21.95
CA HIS A 528 -11.31 18.69 23.33
C HIS A 528 -9.88 19.22 23.59
N PRO A 529 -8.88 18.99 22.71
CA PRO A 529 -7.53 19.54 22.92
C PRO A 529 -7.48 21.08 22.88
N LEU A 530 -8.35 21.71 22.10
CA LEU A 530 -8.51 23.17 22.09
C LEU A 530 -9.21 23.63 23.38
N GLN A 531 -10.32 22.99 23.75
CA GLN A 531 -11.14 23.32 24.93
C GLN A 531 -10.29 23.43 26.20
N VAL A 532 -9.43 22.45 26.48
CA VAL A 532 -8.61 22.43 27.71
C VAL A 532 -7.57 23.56 27.77
N LYS A 533 -7.21 24.14 26.63
CA LYS A 533 -6.33 25.32 26.55
C LYS A 533 -7.12 26.63 26.66
N LEU A 534 -8.30 26.68 26.07
CA LEU A 534 -9.16 27.88 26.06
C LEU A 534 -9.83 28.13 27.42
N PHE A 535 -10.23 27.06 28.11
CA PHE A 535 -10.93 27.12 29.39
C PHE A 535 -10.14 26.34 30.45
N GLU A 536 -9.12 26.99 31.03
CA GLU A 536 -8.30 26.37 32.07
C GLU A 536 -9.17 25.89 33.24
N GLY A 537 -8.97 24.61 33.63
CA GLY A 537 -9.78 23.96 34.66
C GLY A 537 -11.06 23.27 34.14
N TYR A 538 -11.42 23.42 32.87
CA TYR A 538 -12.57 22.74 32.26
C TYR A 538 -12.14 21.56 31.38
N SER A 539 -12.10 20.36 31.98
CA SER A 539 -11.56 19.15 31.34
C SER A 539 -12.58 18.15 30.81
N ASP A 540 -13.88 18.42 31.01
CA ASP A 540 -14.95 17.51 30.60
C ASP A 540 -14.88 17.20 29.11
N LYS A 541 -15.07 15.93 28.73
CA LYS A 541 -15.09 15.54 27.32
C LYS A 541 -16.30 16.19 26.63
N PRO A 542 -16.11 16.91 25.52
CA PRO A 542 -17.21 17.58 24.84
C PRO A 542 -18.17 16.55 24.25
N TRP A 543 -19.46 16.81 24.43
CA TRP A 543 -20.56 16.11 23.77
C TRP A 543 -21.69 17.12 23.51
N ALA A 544 -22.58 16.82 22.56
CA ALA A 544 -23.64 17.74 22.19
C ALA A 544 -24.87 16.99 21.62
N ARG A 545 -26.07 17.46 21.94
CA ARG A 545 -27.32 17.00 21.29
C ARG A 545 -27.73 17.88 20.11
N MET A 546 -27.38 19.16 20.18
CA MET A 546 -27.76 20.16 19.19
C MET A 546 -26.54 20.45 18.33
N ASN A 547 -26.48 19.77 17.18
CA ASN A 547 -25.45 19.92 16.16
C ASN A 547 -26.18 20.16 14.84
N PHE A 548 -26.15 21.38 14.31
CA PHE A 548 -26.99 21.75 13.19
C PHE A 548 -26.36 22.84 12.33
N VAL A 549 -26.63 22.75 11.02
CA VAL A 549 -26.26 23.78 10.06
C VAL A 549 -27.44 24.74 9.93
N VAL A 550 -27.19 26.03 10.11
CA VAL A 550 -28.17 27.10 9.93
C VAL A 550 -27.95 27.79 8.59
N ARG A 551 -29.04 28.16 7.93
CA ARG A 551 -29.05 28.93 6.69
C ARG A 551 -29.77 30.26 6.88
N TYR A 552 -29.04 31.36 6.71
CA TYR A 552 -29.61 32.71 6.69
C TYR A 552 -29.73 33.23 5.26
N HIS A 553 -30.92 33.74 4.93
CA HIS A 553 -31.24 34.29 3.61
C HIS A 553 -32.19 35.50 3.73
N PRO A 554 -31.98 36.60 2.97
CA PRO A 554 -32.80 37.82 3.04
C PRO A 554 -34.32 37.60 2.93
N ASN A 555 -34.73 36.68 2.05
CA ASN A 555 -36.14 36.39 1.79
C ASN A 555 -36.72 35.27 2.68
N GLU A 556 -35.93 34.72 3.60
CA GLU A 556 -36.35 33.64 4.50
C GLU A 556 -36.19 34.10 5.95
N GLN A 557 -35.17 33.59 6.65
CA GLN A 557 -34.77 34.06 7.97
C GLN A 557 -33.41 34.75 7.83
N PRO A 558 -33.33 36.10 7.88
CA PRO A 558 -32.07 36.81 7.65
C PRO A 558 -31.26 37.11 8.90
N PHE A 559 -31.86 37.02 10.10
CA PHE A 559 -31.20 37.32 11.37
C PHE A 559 -31.69 36.39 12.48
N LEU A 560 -31.01 36.43 13.64
CA LEU A 560 -31.42 35.72 14.84
C LEU A 560 -31.47 36.67 16.03
N ARG A 561 -32.64 36.78 16.67
CA ARG A 561 -32.86 37.68 17.81
C ARG A 561 -31.94 37.35 18.99
N ASN A 562 -31.78 38.30 19.91
CA ASN A 562 -30.99 38.10 21.13
C ASN A 562 -31.44 36.86 21.93
N HIS A 563 -30.48 35.99 22.27
CA HIS A 563 -30.72 34.78 23.05
C HIS A 563 -29.48 34.29 23.81
N HIS A 564 -29.70 33.30 24.68
CA HIS A 564 -28.66 32.46 25.26
C HIS A 564 -28.80 31.06 24.70
N ASP A 565 -27.67 30.38 24.59
CA ASP A 565 -27.65 28.99 24.16
C ASP A 565 -27.87 28.07 25.35
N ALA A 566 -28.53 26.95 25.08
CA ALA A 566 -28.66 25.87 26.05
C ALA A 566 -27.36 25.03 26.08
N ALA A 567 -26.22 25.67 26.33
CA ALA A 567 -24.89 25.06 26.30
C ALA A 567 -24.02 25.57 27.46
N THR A 568 -23.03 24.77 27.87
CA THR A 568 -21.93 25.32 28.68
C THR A 568 -21.11 26.30 27.83
N TYR A 569 -20.73 25.88 26.62
CA TYR A 569 -20.13 26.73 25.60
C TYR A 569 -20.61 26.31 24.20
N THR A 570 -20.55 27.25 23.26
CA THR A 570 -21.03 27.09 21.89
C THR A 570 -19.85 27.13 20.92
N LEU A 571 -19.93 26.32 19.87
CA LEU A 571 -19.14 26.47 18.65
C LEU A 571 -20.05 27.08 17.59
N ASP A 572 -19.67 28.21 17.00
CA ASP A 572 -20.32 28.83 15.84
C ASP A 572 -19.30 28.96 14.71
N MET A 573 -19.35 28.04 13.75
CA MET A 573 -18.37 27.94 12.66
C MET A 573 -18.97 28.40 11.34
N ALA A 574 -18.34 29.39 10.71
CA ALA A 574 -18.72 29.80 9.36
C ALA A 574 -18.39 28.71 8.33
N LEU A 575 -19.32 28.44 7.42
CA LEU A 575 -19.16 27.44 6.36
C LEU A 575 -18.92 28.03 4.98
N ASN A 576 -19.14 29.34 4.79
CA ASN A 576 -18.90 30.03 3.53
C ASN A 576 -18.44 31.48 3.74
N ARG A 577 -18.02 32.15 2.64
CA ARG A 577 -17.17 33.34 2.68
C ARG A 577 -18.00 34.62 2.68
N ALA A 578 -17.74 35.48 3.66
CA ALA A 578 -18.26 36.85 3.67
C ALA A 578 -17.75 37.63 2.46
N HIS A 579 -18.59 38.51 1.91
CA HIS A 579 -18.36 39.33 0.71
C HIS A 579 -18.15 38.59 -0.61
N ILE A 580 -18.31 37.27 -0.62
CA ILE A 580 -18.28 36.45 -1.84
C ILE A 580 -19.59 35.68 -1.96
N ASP A 581 -19.96 34.95 -0.90
CA ASP A 581 -21.14 34.09 -0.90
C ASP A 581 -22.36 34.80 -0.23
N TYR A 582 -22.12 35.81 0.62
CA TYR A 582 -23.13 36.65 1.26
C TYR A 582 -22.61 38.04 1.69
N GLU A 583 -23.54 38.98 1.91
CA GLU A 583 -23.28 40.31 2.50
C GLU A 583 -24.05 40.51 3.82
N GLY A 584 -23.49 41.33 4.71
CA GLY A 584 -24.01 41.49 6.07
C GLY A 584 -23.69 40.29 6.97
N GLY A 585 -24.54 40.01 7.95
CA GLY A 585 -24.34 38.91 8.88
C GLY A 585 -23.27 39.17 9.95
N GLY A 586 -22.87 38.10 10.64
CA GLY A 586 -22.01 38.15 11.81
C GLY A 586 -22.75 37.89 13.11
N VAL A 587 -22.08 38.14 14.24
CA VAL A 587 -22.63 37.97 15.59
C VAL A 587 -22.30 39.18 16.44
N ARG A 588 -23.24 39.58 17.30
CA ARG A 588 -23.03 40.65 18.27
C ARG A 588 -23.27 40.17 19.69
N PHE A 589 -22.26 40.33 20.55
CA PHE A 589 -22.33 40.04 21.98
C PHE A 589 -22.73 41.31 22.74
N LYS A 590 -24.00 41.37 23.13
CA LYS A 590 -24.65 42.60 23.62
C LYS A 590 -23.98 43.16 24.89
N ARG A 591 -23.64 42.29 25.84
CA ARG A 591 -23.03 42.69 27.12
C ARG A 591 -21.68 43.38 26.95
N TYR A 592 -20.92 43.01 25.92
CA TYR A 592 -19.59 43.56 25.66
C TYR A 592 -19.59 44.66 24.60
N ASN A 593 -20.75 44.96 24.00
CA ASN A 593 -20.87 45.80 22.81
C ASN A 593 -19.83 45.43 21.73
N CYS A 594 -19.61 44.12 21.56
CA CYS A 594 -18.61 43.58 20.66
C CYS A 594 -19.33 42.91 19.49
N THR A 595 -18.91 43.24 18.28
CA THR A 595 -19.49 42.75 17.04
C THR A 595 -18.41 42.09 16.22
N LEU A 596 -18.66 40.85 15.81
CA LEU A 596 -17.80 40.08 14.93
C LEU A 596 -18.49 39.93 13.58
N VAL A 597 -17.90 40.55 12.57
CA VAL A 597 -18.25 40.42 11.16
C VAL A 597 -17.13 39.67 10.44
N ASP A 598 -17.32 39.37 9.16
CA ASP A 598 -16.29 38.81 8.27
C ASP A 598 -15.72 37.48 8.79
N THR A 599 -16.64 36.60 9.23
CA THR A 599 -16.27 35.29 9.78
C THR A 599 -15.55 34.43 8.74
N ARG A 600 -14.58 33.63 9.20
CA ARG A 600 -13.59 32.88 8.43
C ARG A 600 -14.09 31.45 8.28
N VAL A 601 -14.08 30.94 7.06
CA VAL A 601 -14.58 29.59 6.75
C VAL A 601 -13.78 28.55 7.51
N GLY A 602 -14.47 27.68 8.26
CA GLY A 602 -13.84 26.60 9.02
C GLY A 602 -13.24 27.03 10.37
N TRP A 603 -13.42 28.31 10.76
CA TRP A 603 -12.94 28.85 12.03
C TRP A 603 -14.11 29.08 12.99
N PRO A 604 -14.39 28.17 13.94
CA PRO A 604 -15.40 28.38 14.97
C PRO A 604 -15.06 29.56 15.89
N LEU A 605 -16.09 30.36 16.17
CA LEU A 605 -16.17 31.15 17.39
C LEU A 605 -16.52 30.21 18.55
N ILE A 606 -15.75 30.28 19.64
CA ILE A 606 -15.91 29.44 20.83
C ILE A 606 -16.18 30.35 22.03
N PHE A 607 -17.37 30.26 22.62
CA PHE A 607 -17.79 31.17 23.69
C PHE A 607 -18.78 30.53 24.67
N PRO A 608 -18.86 30.96 25.95
CA PRO A 608 -19.85 30.45 26.91
C PRO A 608 -21.30 30.65 26.48
N GLY A 609 -22.14 29.62 26.52
CA GLY A 609 -23.52 29.69 26.00
C GLY A 609 -24.53 30.35 26.95
N ARG A 610 -24.33 30.20 28.26
CA ARG A 610 -25.24 30.69 29.32
C ARG A 610 -24.70 31.92 30.05
N LEU A 611 -25.64 32.67 30.65
CA LEU A 611 -25.44 33.79 31.59
C LEU A 611 -24.75 35.03 31.02
N THR A 612 -23.57 34.89 30.41
CA THR A 612 -22.63 35.99 30.18
C THR A 612 -22.60 36.49 28.73
N HIS A 613 -22.93 35.65 27.75
CA HIS A 613 -22.81 35.97 26.32
C HIS A 613 -24.19 36.00 25.63
N LEU A 614 -25.07 36.88 26.11
CA LEU A 614 -26.30 37.20 25.39
C LEU A 614 -25.92 37.78 24.02
N HIS A 615 -26.30 37.09 22.95
CA HIS A 615 -25.85 37.43 21.60
C HIS A 615 -27.00 37.38 20.58
N GLU A 616 -26.79 38.07 19.46
CA GLU A 616 -27.70 38.10 18.30
C GLU A 616 -26.93 37.79 17.01
N GLY A 617 -27.58 37.09 16.09
CA GLY A 617 -27.10 36.91 14.73
C GLY A 617 -27.52 38.11 13.88
N LEU A 618 -26.55 38.82 13.30
CA LEU A 618 -26.81 40.02 12.52
C LEU A 618 -27.48 39.70 11.18
N GLU A 619 -28.16 40.70 10.62
CA GLU A 619 -28.94 40.57 9.39
C GLU A 619 -28.04 40.33 8.17
N VAL A 620 -28.32 39.25 7.44
CA VAL A 620 -27.78 38.97 6.10
C VAL A 620 -28.61 39.74 5.08
N THR A 621 -27.95 40.59 4.29
CA THR A 621 -28.60 41.53 3.36
C THR A 621 -28.57 41.08 1.91
N SER A 622 -27.66 40.18 1.55
CA SER A 622 -27.57 39.55 0.22
C SER A 622 -26.91 38.17 0.31
N GLY A 623 -27.19 37.31 -0.66
CA GLY A 623 -26.63 35.95 -0.73
C GLY A 623 -27.16 35.02 0.36
N ILE A 624 -26.40 33.97 0.66
CA ILE A 624 -26.77 32.96 1.66
C ILE A 624 -25.62 32.75 2.62
N ARG A 625 -25.86 32.89 3.93
CA ARG A 625 -24.86 32.60 4.97
C ARG A 625 -25.14 31.25 5.59
N TYR A 626 -24.13 30.39 5.64
CA TYR A 626 -24.20 29.10 6.34
C TYR A 626 -23.26 29.10 7.54
N ILE A 627 -23.76 28.63 8.68
CA ILE A 627 -22.96 28.38 9.88
C ILE A 627 -23.27 26.98 10.43
N PHE A 628 -22.28 26.35 11.05
CA PHE A 628 -22.46 25.12 11.81
C PHE A 628 -22.36 25.44 13.30
N VAL A 629 -23.50 25.30 13.98
CA VAL A 629 -23.64 25.58 15.40
C VAL A 629 -23.65 24.27 16.20
N THR A 630 -22.93 24.27 17.32
CA THR A 630 -22.93 23.17 18.28
C THR A 630 -23.06 23.68 19.70
N PHE A 631 -24.08 23.19 20.42
CA PHE A 631 -24.25 23.46 21.85
C PHE A 631 -23.56 22.37 22.66
N VAL A 632 -22.36 22.66 23.15
CA VAL A 632 -21.53 21.70 23.86
C VAL A 632 -21.88 21.66 25.35
N ASN A 633 -22.01 20.45 25.87
CA ASN A 633 -22.30 20.14 27.27
C ASN A 633 -23.52 20.92 27.80
N PRO A 634 -24.73 20.68 27.23
CA PRO A 634 -25.96 21.39 27.55
C PRO A 634 -26.48 21.23 28.98
#